data_AF-A0A6G2B729-F1
#
_entry.id   AF-A0A6G2B729-F1
#
_cell.length_a   1.000
_cell.length_b   1.000
_cell.length_c   1.000
_cell.angle_alpha   90.00
_cell.angle_beta   90.00
_cell.angle_gamma   90.00
#
_symmetry.space_group_name_H-M   'P 1'
#
loop_
_entity.id
_entity.type
_entity.pdbx_description
1 polymer ?
#
loop_
_entity_poly.entity_id
_entity_poly.type
_entity_poly.pdbx_seq_one_letter_code
_entity_poly.pdbx_strand_id
1 'polypeptide(L)'
;MSGRRTRTAVLAVVVGLLVGGGGVGTAWALTDEVGGAERTGAADPSADARAACGALDRFEESDYGTEGPAGEKAMNRWGGAVSLAAAAAAGDEEYEPLATALRRAQARHLRVFDFDADVMKDLDEARRICSEL
;
A
#
# COMPACT_ATOMS: atom_id res chain seq x y z
N MET A 1 40.22 -5.27 39.72
CA MET A 1 39.76 -3.90 39.39
C MET A 1 38.92 -3.82 38.09
N SER A 2 38.35 -4.92 37.61
CA SER A 2 37.74 -4.98 36.25
C SER A 2 36.23 -4.71 36.18
N GLY A 3 35.47 -4.82 37.28
CA GLY A 3 34.01 -4.68 37.24
C GLY A 3 33.46 -3.25 37.08
N ARG A 4 34.30 -2.23 37.34
CA ARG A 4 33.88 -0.82 37.19
C ARG A 4 33.96 -0.36 35.72
N ARG A 5 34.98 -0.80 34.98
CA ARG A 5 35.18 -0.42 33.57
C ARG A 5 34.14 -1.05 32.64
N THR A 6 33.75 -2.30 32.88
CA THR A 6 32.69 -2.97 32.10
C THR A 6 31.32 -2.33 32.32
N ARG A 7 31.00 -1.90 33.55
CA ARG A 7 29.75 -1.17 33.83
C ARG A 7 29.68 0.18 33.13
N THR A 8 30.80 0.91 33.09
CA THR A 8 30.87 2.20 32.38
C THR A 8 30.79 2.03 30.86
N ALA A 9 31.39 0.97 30.31
CA ALA A 9 31.30 0.68 28.88
C ALA A 9 29.89 0.30 28.44
N VAL A 10 29.18 -0.54 29.22
CA VAL A 10 27.78 -0.91 28.92
C VAL A 10 26.85 0.31 28.98
N LEU A 11 27.04 1.19 29.97
CA LEU A 11 26.27 2.44 30.05
C LEU A 11 26.53 3.37 28.86
N ALA A 12 27.78 3.50 28.42
CA ALA A 12 28.12 4.32 27.25
C ALA A 12 27.50 3.76 25.95
N VAL A 13 27.45 2.44 25.80
CA VAL A 13 26.81 1.78 24.64
C VAL A 13 25.30 1.99 24.65
N VAL A 14 24.63 1.87 25.80
CA VAL A 14 23.18 2.12 25.92
C VAL A 14 22.84 3.58 25.62
N VAL A 15 23.62 4.53 26.13
CA VAL A 15 23.43 5.96 25.82
C VAL A 15 23.70 6.25 24.35
N GLY A 16 24.74 5.66 23.76
CA GLY A 16 25.03 5.77 22.34
C GLY A 16 23.92 5.20 21.45
N LEU A 17 23.29 4.09 21.85
CA LEU A 17 22.15 3.50 21.14
C LEU A 17 20.88 4.35 21.24
N LEU A 18 20.61 4.95 22.40
CA LEU A 18 19.46 5.83 22.60
C LEU A 18 19.59 7.14 21.80
N VAL A 19 20.81 7.70 21.70
CA VAL A 19 21.07 8.93 20.94
C VAL A 19 21.19 8.65 19.44
N GLY A 20 21.79 7.51 19.03
CA GLY A 20 21.93 7.11 17.64
C GLY A 20 20.63 6.60 17.00
N GLY A 21 19.76 5.95 17.77
CA GLY A 21 18.47 5.44 17.29
C GLY A 21 17.38 6.52 17.12
N GLY A 22 17.48 7.63 17.88
CA GLY A 22 16.48 8.70 17.84
C GLY A 22 16.61 9.71 16.69
N GLY A 23 17.73 9.70 15.95
CA GLY A 23 18.04 10.77 15.00
C GLY A 23 17.48 10.61 13.58
N VAL A 24 17.08 9.40 13.17
CA VAL A 24 16.65 9.15 11.76
C VAL A 24 15.13 9.25 11.60
N GLY A 25 14.38 9.42 12.69
CA GLY A 25 12.90 9.51 12.69
C GLY A 25 12.33 10.94 12.74
N THR A 26 13.15 11.97 12.92
CA THR A 26 12.66 13.34 13.18
C THR A 26 12.27 14.11 11.93
N ALA A 27 12.64 13.63 10.73
CA ALA A 27 12.28 14.30 9.48
C ALA A 27 10.83 14.05 9.04
N TRP A 28 10.17 12.99 9.53
CA TRP A 28 8.78 12.66 9.18
C TRP A 28 7.77 12.99 10.30
N ALA A 29 8.23 13.43 11.47
CA ALA A 29 7.39 13.55 12.66
C ALA A 29 6.60 14.87 12.77
N LEU A 30 6.92 15.90 11.99
CA LEU A 30 6.27 17.22 12.10
C LEU A 30 4.99 17.37 11.25
N THR A 31 4.45 16.27 10.72
CA THR A 31 3.16 16.29 9.98
C THR A 31 2.04 15.53 10.69
N ASP A 32 2.28 14.95 11.87
CA ASP A 32 1.36 14.01 12.53
C ASP A 32 1.00 14.46 13.97
N GLU A 33 1.02 15.76 14.24
CA GLU A 33 0.86 16.33 15.59
C GLU A 33 -0.60 16.42 16.08
N VAL A 34 -1.47 15.50 15.67
CA VAL A 34 -2.80 15.31 16.28
C VAL A 34 -3.19 13.83 16.27
N GLY A 35 -2.64 13.03 17.17
CA GLY A 35 -3.14 11.66 17.36
C GLY A 35 -2.20 10.70 18.07
N GLY A 36 -1.99 10.92 19.36
CA GLY A 36 -1.33 9.91 20.19
C GLY A 36 -2.20 8.66 20.34
N ALA A 37 -1.71 7.52 19.86
CA ALA A 37 -2.00 6.19 20.39
C ALA A 37 -0.95 5.22 19.85
N GLU A 38 -0.58 4.26 20.69
CA GLU A 38 0.29 3.13 20.37
C GLU A 38 -0.09 2.53 19.01
N ARG A 39 0.85 2.50 18.04
CA ARG A 39 0.68 1.74 16.79
C ARG A 39 0.72 0.24 17.12
N THR A 40 -0.38 -0.26 17.67
CA THR A 40 -0.78 -1.65 17.49
C THR A 40 -1.04 -1.81 15.99
N GLY A 41 -0.29 -2.72 15.37
CA GLY A 41 -0.17 -2.85 13.91
C GLY A 41 -1.43 -3.38 13.22
N ALA A 42 -2.53 -2.63 13.25
CA ALA A 42 -3.62 -2.79 12.30
C ALA A 42 -3.27 -2.00 11.03
N ALA A 43 -3.24 -2.66 9.88
CA ALA A 43 -3.15 -1.99 8.59
C ALA A 43 -4.37 -1.07 8.45
N ASP A 44 -4.15 0.21 8.15
CA ASP A 44 -5.21 1.19 7.91
C ASP A 44 -5.91 0.86 6.59
N PRO A 45 -7.20 0.45 6.61
CA PRO A 45 -7.93 0.08 5.39
C PRO A 45 -7.96 1.21 4.37
N SER A 46 -7.97 2.46 4.84
CA SER A 46 -7.95 3.63 3.97
C SER A 46 -6.59 3.83 3.27
N ALA A 47 -5.50 3.39 3.89
CA ALA A 47 -4.18 3.41 3.26
C ALA A 47 -4.11 2.40 2.11
N ASP A 48 -4.66 1.21 2.31
CA ASP A 48 -4.75 0.18 1.26
C ASP A 48 -5.66 0.63 0.10
N ALA A 49 -6.81 1.25 0.39
CA ALA A 49 -7.70 1.79 -0.64
C ALA A 49 -7.01 2.86 -1.50
N ARG A 50 -6.31 3.82 -0.87
CA ARG A 50 -5.54 4.85 -1.59
C ARG A 50 -4.40 4.26 -2.40
N ALA A 51 -3.70 3.26 -1.86
CA ALA A 51 -2.63 2.57 -2.57
C ALA A 51 -3.17 1.79 -3.78
N ALA A 52 -4.35 1.16 -3.65
CA ALA A 52 -5.05 0.51 -4.76
C ALA A 52 -5.38 1.51 -5.87
N CYS A 53 -5.97 2.65 -5.52
CA CYS A 53 -6.29 3.72 -6.45
C CYS A 53 -5.04 4.29 -7.12
N GLY A 54 -3.95 4.52 -6.38
CA GLY A 54 -2.68 4.97 -6.95
C GLY A 54 -1.97 3.94 -7.84
N ALA A 55 -2.26 2.64 -7.68
CA ALA A 55 -1.83 1.60 -8.60
C ALA A 55 -2.69 1.58 -9.88
N LEU A 56 -4.02 1.72 -9.72
CA LEU A 56 -4.99 1.76 -10.81
C LEU A 56 -4.85 3.00 -11.70
N ASP A 57 -4.60 4.17 -11.12
CA ASP A 57 -4.37 5.42 -11.87
C ASP A 57 -3.17 5.33 -12.81
N ARG A 58 -2.16 4.56 -12.41
CA ARG A 58 -0.94 4.33 -13.20
C ARG A 58 -1.03 3.06 -14.04
N PHE A 59 -2.14 2.34 -14.03
CA PHE A 59 -2.30 1.13 -14.81
C PHE A 59 -2.72 1.48 -16.25
N GLU A 60 -1.88 1.10 -17.21
CA GLU A 60 -2.11 1.25 -18.64
C GLU A 60 -2.48 -0.11 -19.24
N GLU A 61 -3.73 -0.26 -19.69
CA GLU A 61 -4.25 -1.52 -20.22
C GLU A 61 -3.50 -1.97 -21.47
N SER A 62 -3.09 -1.03 -22.33
CA SER A 62 -2.35 -1.33 -23.57
C SER A 62 -0.96 -1.91 -23.33
N ASP A 63 -0.37 -1.64 -22.17
CA ASP A 63 0.93 -2.20 -21.80
C ASP A 63 0.77 -3.62 -21.22
N TYR A 64 -0.43 -4.01 -20.81
CA TYR A 64 -0.66 -5.32 -20.21
C TYR A 64 -0.39 -6.45 -21.22
N GLY A 65 0.47 -7.40 -20.84
CA GLY A 65 0.85 -8.52 -21.71
C GLY A 65 1.94 -8.19 -22.72
N THR A 66 2.42 -6.94 -22.78
CA THR A 66 3.63 -6.61 -23.55
C THR A 66 4.88 -7.23 -22.92
N GLU A 67 5.87 -7.54 -23.74
CA GLU A 67 7.15 -8.07 -23.23
C GLU A 67 8.00 -6.97 -22.57
N GLY A 68 8.75 -7.36 -21.53
CA GLY A 68 9.72 -6.49 -20.87
C GLY A 68 9.13 -5.55 -19.81
N PRO A 69 9.86 -4.50 -19.42
CA PRO A 69 9.54 -3.70 -18.23
C PRO A 69 8.17 -3.00 -18.27
N ALA A 70 7.63 -2.69 -19.45
CA ALA A 70 6.33 -2.05 -19.58
C ALA A 70 5.21 -3.00 -19.12
N GLY A 71 5.13 -4.20 -19.70
CA GLY A 71 4.14 -5.20 -19.31
C GLY A 71 4.32 -5.70 -17.88
N GLU A 72 5.56 -5.87 -17.40
CA GLU A 72 5.80 -6.21 -16.00
C GLU A 72 5.22 -5.14 -15.05
N LYS A 73 5.44 -3.85 -15.33
CA LYS A 73 4.83 -2.77 -14.53
C LYS A 73 3.31 -2.81 -14.60
N ALA A 74 2.73 -2.96 -15.79
CA ALA A 74 1.29 -2.99 -16.00
C ALA A 74 0.64 -4.16 -15.23
N MET A 75 1.19 -5.37 -15.34
CA MET A 75 0.70 -6.55 -14.63
C MET A 75 0.79 -6.40 -13.10
N ASN A 76 1.90 -5.88 -12.58
CA ASN A 76 2.07 -5.69 -11.14
C ASN A 76 1.17 -4.56 -10.59
N ARG A 77 0.97 -3.48 -11.35
CA ARG A 77 0.03 -2.41 -10.98
C ARG A 77 -1.40 -2.95 -10.92
N TRP A 78 -1.81 -3.72 -11.93
CA TRP A 78 -3.12 -4.35 -11.97
C TRP A 78 -3.34 -5.30 -10.78
N GLY A 79 -2.44 -6.27 -10.59
CA GLY A 79 -2.52 -7.23 -9.49
C GLY A 79 -2.45 -6.58 -8.10
N GLY A 80 -1.62 -5.54 -7.97
CA GLY A 80 -1.50 -4.74 -6.76
C GLY A 80 -2.79 -3.98 -6.43
N ALA A 81 -3.41 -3.32 -7.41
CA ALA A 81 -4.68 -2.62 -7.23
C ALA A 81 -5.78 -3.57 -6.72
N VAL A 82 -5.93 -4.74 -7.35
CA VAL A 82 -6.93 -5.74 -6.93
C VAL A 82 -6.67 -6.23 -5.50
N SER A 83 -5.41 -6.54 -5.18
CA SER A 83 -5.05 -7.11 -3.87
C SER A 83 -5.23 -6.09 -2.74
N LEU A 84 -4.83 -4.84 -2.96
CA LEU A 84 -4.95 -3.77 -1.97
C LEU A 84 -6.41 -3.36 -1.75
N ALA A 85 -7.22 -3.29 -2.81
CA ALA A 85 -8.65 -3.02 -2.65
C ALA A 85 -9.35 -4.13 -1.84
N ALA A 86 -8.98 -5.39 -2.05
CA ALA A 86 -9.50 -6.50 -1.26
C ALA A 86 -9.05 -6.43 0.21
N ALA A 87 -7.82 -6.01 0.48
CA ALA A 87 -7.33 -5.79 1.84
C ALA A 87 -8.09 -4.65 2.54
N ALA A 88 -8.32 -3.53 1.83
CA ALA A 88 -9.13 -2.43 2.31
C ALA A 88 -10.56 -2.87 2.67
N ALA A 89 -11.24 -3.59 1.78
CA ALA A 89 -12.59 -4.10 2.02
C ALA A 89 -12.67 -5.11 3.18
N ALA A 90 -11.61 -5.91 3.39
CA ALA A 90 -11.54 -6.82 4.53
C ALA A 90 -11.35 -6.09 5.88
N GLY A 91 -10.76 -4.88 5.83
CA GLY A 91 -10.56 -4.03 7.00
C GLY A 91 -11.73 -3.08 7.29
N ASP A 92 -12.44 -2.62 6.25
CA ASP A 92 -13.60 -1.73 6.34
C ASP A 92 -14.57 -1.97 5.16
N GLU A 93 -15.85 -2.21 5.48
CA GLU A 93 -16.89 -2.50 4.48
C GLU A 93 -17.19 -1.33 3.54
N GLU A 94 -16.82 -0.10 3.92
CA GLU A 94 -16.93 1.08 3.07
C GLU A 94 -16.18 0.90 1.73
N TYR A 95 -15.09 0.12 1.71
CA TYR A 95 -14.28 -0.13 0.53
C TYR A 95 -14.73 -1.33 -0.32
N GLU A 96 -15.78 -2.05 0.08
CA GLU A 96 -16.34 -3.17 -0.68
C GLU A 96 -16.73 -2.80 -2.13
N PRO A 97 -17.30 -1.62 -2.44
CA PRO A 97 -17.59 -1.23 -3.82
C PRO A 97 -16.34 -1.20 -4.72
N LEU A 98 -15.21 -0.67 -4.21
CA LEU A 98 -13.94 -0.63 -4.95
C LEU A 98 -13.42 -2.06 -5.20
N ALA A 99 -13.38 -2.89 -4.15
CA ALA A 99 -12.92 -4.28 -4.25
C ALA A 99 -13.79 -5.09 -5.22
N THR A 100 -15.11 -4.91 -5.17
CA THR A 100 -16.04 -5.61 -6.05
C THR A 100 -15.89 -5.17 -7.51
N ALA A 101 -15.76 -3.88 -7.81
CA ALA A 101 -15.53 -3.41 -9.18
C ALA A 101 -14.23 -4.01 -9.77
N LEU A 102 -13.11 -3.94 -9.03
CA LEU A 102 -11.83 -4.50 -9.45
C LEU A 102 -11.86 -6.02 -9.60
N ARG A 103 -12.55 -6.73 -8.69
CA ARG A 103 -12.74 -8.19 -8.79
C ARG A 103 -13.57 -8.58 -10.01
N ARG A 104 -14.62 -7.83 -10.36
CA ARG A 104 -15.42 -8.11 -11.57
C ARG A 104 -14.58 -7.94 -12.83
N ALA A 105 -13.84 -6.84 -12.93
CA ALA A 105 -12.88 -6.61 -14.01
C ALA A 105 -11.86 -7.76 -14.10
N GLN A 106 -11.23 -8.16 -12.99
CA GLN A 106 -10.24 -9.24 -12.97
C GLN A 106 -10.85 -10.59 -13.37
N ALA A 107 -11.98 -10.95 -12.77
CA ALA A 107 -12.65 -12.21 -13.07
C ALA A 107 -13.07 -12.30 -14.54
N ARG A 108 -13.44 -11.18 -15.16
CA ARG A 108 -13.74 -11.12 -16.59
C ARG A 108 -12.48 -11.21 -17.44
N HIS A 109 -11.47 -10.40 -17.16
CA HIS A 109 -10.18 -10.45 -17.86
C HIS A 109 -9.60 -11.86 -17.85
N LEU A 110 -9.65 -12.58 -16.73
CA LEU A 110 -9.17 -13.98 -16.65
C LEU A 110 -9.99 -14.97 -17.50
N ARG A 111 -11.19 -14.61 -17.96
CA ARG A 111 -12.01 -15.45 -18.85
C ARG A 111 -11.79 -15.11 -20.33
N VAL A 112 -11.63 -13.83 -20.64
CA VAL A 112 -11.56 -13.35 -22.04
C VAL A 112 -10.13 -13.03 -22.50
N PHE A 113 -9.20 -12.92 -21.56
CA PHE A 113 -7.79 -12.55 -21.76
C PHE A 113 -7.60 -11.23 -22.52
N ASP A 114 -8.51 -10.29 -22.30
CA ASP A 114 -8.53 -8.99 -22.96
C ASP A 114 -9.12 -7.92 -22.02
N PHE A 115 -8.84 -6.64 -22.31
CA PHE A 115 -9.50 -5.49 -21.71
C PHE A 115 -10.63 -5.02 -22.62
N ASP A 116 -11.61 -5.91 -22.82
CA ASP A 116 -12.78 -5.63 -23.64
C ASP A 116 -13.68 -4.53 -23.04
N ALA A 117 -14.71 -4.11 -23.76
CA ALA A 117 -15.61 -3.04 -23.33
C ALA A 117 -16.26 -3.30 -21.96
N ASP A 118 -16.51 -4.56 -21.59
CA ASP A 118 -17.09 -4.90 -20.30
C ASP A 118 -16.03 -4.86 -19.18
N VAL A 119 -14.79 -5.28 -19.44
CA VAL A 119 -13.68 -5.09 -18.48
C VAL A 119 -13.42 -3.60 -18.26
N MET A 120 -13.34 -2.82 -19.34
CA MET A 120 -13.14 -1.37 -19.27
C MET A 120 -14.26 -0.69 -18.49
N LYS A 121 -15.51 -1.12 -18.66
CA LYS A 121 -16.64 -0.62 -17.87
C LYS A 121 -16.44 -0.82 -16.36
N ASP A 122 -16.01 -2.01 -15.93
CA ASP A 122 -15.73 -2.28 -14.51
C ASP A 122 -14.51 -1.49 -14.00
N LEU A 123 -13.49 -1.28 -14.85
CA LEU A 123 -12.34 -0.42 -14.52
C LEU A 123 -12.72 1.06 -14.37
N ASP A 124 -13.57 1.56 -15.25
CA ASP A 124 -14.06 2.94 -15.19
C ASP A 124 -14.91 3.17 -13.94
N GLU A 125 -15.70 2.17 -13.53
CA GLU A 125 -16.41 2.21 -12.25
C GLU A 125 -15.43 2.27 -11.07
N ALA A 126 -14.38 1.45 -11.07
CA ALA A 126 -13.34 1.48 -10.04
C ALA A 126 -12.61 2.84 -10.01
N ARG A 127 -12.26 3.40 -11.18
CA ARG A 127 -11.65 4.74 -11.29
C ARG A 127 -12.57 5.84 -10.78
N ARG A 128 -13.88 5.76 -11.07
CA ARG A 128 -14.87 6.70 -10.53
C ARG A 128 -14.93 6.62 -9.01
N ILE A 129 -15.00 5.42 -8.44
CA ILE A 129 -14.97 5.24 -6.98
C ILE A 129 -13.69 5.86 -6.41
N CYS A 130 -12.53 5.60 -7.02
CA CYS A 130 -11.26 6.20 -6.60
C CYS A 130 -11.24 7.74 -6.65
N SER A 131 -12.00 8.37 -7.55
CA SER A 131 -12.12 9.84 -7.59
C SER A 131 -13.01 10.43 -6.48
N GLU A 132 -13.81 9.58 -5.83
CA GLU A 132 -14.73 9.94 -4.74
C GLU A 132 -14.14 9.64 -3.35
N LEU A 133 -12.93 9.03 -3.28
CA LEU A 133 -12.20 8.65 -2.05
C LEU A 133 -11.28 9.76 -1.49
#